data_AF-A0A5N4DW50-F1
#
_entry.id   AF-A0A5N4DW50-F1
#
_cell.length_a   1.000
_cell.length_b   1.000
_cell.length_c   1.000
_cell.angle_alpha   90.00
_cell.angle_beta   90.00
_cell.angle_gamma   90.00
#
_symmetry.space_group_name_H-M   'P 1'
#
loop_
_entity.id
_entity.type
_entity.pdbx_description
1 polymer ?
#
loop_
_entity_poly.entity_id
_entity_poly.type
_entity_poly.pdbx_seq_one_letter_code
_entity_poly.pdbx_strand_id
1 'polypeptide(L)'
;MGEGPERGRVKIADMGFARLFNSPLKPLADLDPVVVTFWYRAPELLLGARHYTKAIDKDWEDIRKMPEYPTLQKDFRRTTYANSSLIKYMEKHKVKPDSKVFLLKLLTMDPTKRITSEQALQDPYFQEDPLPTLDVFAGCQIPYPKREFLNEDEPEEKGDKVYSAQYTSHPESEGDKRELREG
;
A
#
# COMPACT_ATOMS: atom_id res chain seq x y z
N MET A 1 -3.19 13.02 18.84
CA MET A 1 -3.37 11.56 18.67
C MET A 1 -3.14 10.89 20.00
N GLY A 2 -3.98 9.96 20.44
CA GLY A 2 -3.48 8.89 21.33
C GLY A 2 -4.32 8.44 22.53
N GLU A 3 -5.29 9.21 23.03
CA GLU A 3 -6.05 8.80 24.24
C GLU A 3 -7.53 9.16 24.11
N GLY A 4 -8.25 8.37 23.31
CA GLY A 4 -9.68 8.53 23.14
C GLY A 4 -10.35 7.22 22.77
N PRO A 5 -11.69 7.19 22.69
CA PRO A 5 -12.45 5.97 22.41
C PRO A 5 -12.13 5.35 21.04
N GLU A 6 -11.52 6.11 20.12
CA GLU A 6 -11.11 5.64 18.79
C GLU A 6 -9.58 5.52 18.64
N ARG A 7 -8.87 5.24 19.74
CA ARG A 7 -7.42 5.02 19.71
C ARG A 7 -7.05 3.97 18.66
N GLY A 8 -6.06 4.30 17.82
CA GLY A 8 -5.55 3.40 16.78
C GLY A 8 -6.52 3.10 15.63
N ARG A 9 -7.72 3.69 15.59
CA ARG A 9 -8.65 3.49 14.48
C ARG A 9 -8.19 4.27 13.25
N VAL A 10 -7.97 3.57 12.15
CA VAL A 10 -7.65 4.17 10.86
C VAL A 10 -8.86 4.96 10.33
N LYS A 11 -8.62 6.17 9.84
CA LYS A 11 -9.63 7.02 9.19
C LYS A 11 -9.15 7.37 7.80
N ILE A 12 -9.96 7.06 6.80
CA ILE A 12 -9.71 7.49 5.42
C ILE A 12 -10.14 8.95 5.31
N ALA A 13 -9.27 9.79 4.74
CA ALA A 13 -9.49 11.22 4.56
C ALA A 13 -9.13 11.63 3.12
N ASP A 14 -9.37 12.90 2.79
CA ASP A 14 -9.07 13.50 1.48
C ASP A 14 -9.74 12.81 0.28
N MET A 15 -11.08 12.87 0.26
CA MET A 15 -11.90 12.41 -0.86
C MET A 15 -12.04 13.46 -1.98
N GLY A 16 -11.16 14.48 -2.04
CA GLY A 16 -11.24 15.57 -3.03
C GLY A 16 -11.15 15.10 -4.49
N PHE A 17 -10.54 13.93 -4.70
CA PHE A 17 -10.42 13.27 -6.00
C PHE A 17 -11.44 12.15 -6.23
N ALA A 18 -12.34 11.90 -5.27
CA ALA A 18 -13.35 10.86 -5.42
C ALA A 18 -14.25 11.15 -6.64
N ARG A 19 -14.68 10.08 -7.32
CA ARG A 19 -15.57 10.14 -8.49
C ARG A 19 -16.70 9.16 -8.29
N LEU A 20 -17.92 9.58 -8.62
CA LEU A 20 -19.06 8.68 -8.68
C LEU A 20 -18.96 7.82 -9.93
N PHE A 21 -19.26 6.53 -9.78
CA PHE A 21 -19.38 5.61 -10.91
C PHE A 21 -20.78 5.74 -11.52
N ASN A 22 -21.11 6.93 -12.05
CA ASN A 22 -22.39 7.16 -12.72
C ASN A 22 -22.21 7.19 -14.24
N SER A 23 -23.16 6.59 -14.96
CA SER A 23 -23.24 6.67 -16.41
C SER A 23 -23.78 8.05 -16.84
N PRO A 24 -23.18 8.75 -17.82
CA PRO A 24 -21.99 8.36 -18.57
C PRO A 24 -20.71 8.64 -17.76
N LEU A 25 -19.76 7.70 -17.83
CA LEU A 25 -18.46 7.85 -17.18
C LEU A 25 -17.70 9.01 -17.83
N LYS A 26 -17.27 9.99 -17.02
CA LYS A 26 -16.42 11.07 -17.50
C LYS A 26 -14.97 10.58 -17.64
N PRO A 27 -14.26 10.90 -18.73
CA PRO A 27 -12.86 10.53 -18.90
C PRO A 27 -11.97 11.10 -17.80
N LEU A 28 -11.04 10.29 -17.28
CA LEU A 28 -10.10 10.71 -16.24
C LEU A 28 -9.17 11.86 -16.67
N ALA A 29 -8.83 11.93 -17.95
CA ALA A 29 -7.90 12.92 -18.50
C ALA A 29 -8.41 14.37 -18.41
N ASP A 30 -9.74 14.58 -18.33
CA ASP A 30 -10.34 15.91 -18.41
C ASP A 30 -10.50 16.59 -17.04
N LEU A 31 -10.27 15.86 -15.93
CA LEU A 31 -10.65 16.30 -14.58
C LEU A 31 -9.56 16.14 -13.52
N ASP A 32 -8.44 15.49 -13.84
CA ASP A 32 -7.33 15.36 -12.90
C ASP A 32 -6.47 16.63 -12.95
N PRO A 33 -6.40 17.46 -11.89
CA PRO A 33 -5.40 18.52 -11.82
C PRO A 33 -4.00 17.91 -11.92
N VAL A 34 -3.02 18.71 -12.36
CA VAL A 34 -1.64 18.25 -12.57
C VAL A 34 -1.08 17.64 -11.28
N VAL A 35 -1.05 16.31 -11.21
CA VAL A 35 -0.40 15.59 -10.11
C VAL A 35 1.05 15.39 -10.50
N VAL A 36 1.97 15.78 -9.61
CA VAL A 36 3.43 15.70 -9.87
C VAL A 36 3.97 14.29 -9.56
N THR A 37 3.31 13.53 -8.67
CA THR A 37 3.76 12.21 -8.21
C THR A 37 2.78 11.10 -8.59
N PHE A 38 3.26 10.09 -9.33
CA PHE A 38 2.43 9.00 -9.88
C PHE A 38 2.61 7.64 -9.18
N TRP A 39 3.26 7.59 -8.02
CA TRP A 39 3.71 6.34 -7.38
C TRP A 39 2.57 5.38 -7.00
N TYR A 40 1.37 5.92 -6.75
CA TYR A 40 0.18 5.15 -6.38
C TYR A 40 -0.80 4.95 -7.54
N ARG A 41 -0.43 5.40 -8.76
CA ARG A 41 -1.30 5.31 -9.93
C ARG A 41 -1.15 3.94 -10.58
N ALA A 42 -2.28 3.26 -10.80
CA ALA A 42 -2.29 1.94 -11.41
C ALA A 42 -1.76 1.97 -12.86
N PRO A 43 -1.12 0.89 -13.35
CA PRO A 43 -0.44 0.88 -14.64
C PRO A 43 -1.36 1.17 -15.83
N GLU A 44 -2.61 0.70 -15.79
CA GLU A 44 -3.62 0.99 -16.82
C GLU A 44 -3.88 2.49 -17.00
N LEU A 45 -3.78 3.28 -15.93
CA LEU A 45 -3.96 4.74 -15.98
C LEU A 45 -2.75 5.43 -16.61
N LEU A 46 -1.54 4.91 -16.38
CA LEU A 46 -0.33 5.39 -17.04
C LEU A 46 -0.35 5.09 -18.55
N LEU A 47 -1.10 4.07 -18.97
CA LEU A 47 -1.30 3.70 -20.38
C LEU A 47 -2.51 4.42 -21.02
N GLY A 48 -3.13 5.38 -20.32
CA GLY A 48 -4.20 6.20 -20.87
C GLY A 48 -5.60 5.55 -20.81
N ALA A 49 -5.82 4.60 -19.89
CA ALA A 49 -7.16 4.09 -19.63
C ALA A 49 -8.12 5.23 -19.24
N ARG A 50 -9.24 5.32 -19.96
CA ARG A 50 -10.23 6.40 -19.77
C ARG A 50 -11.23 6.11 -18.65
N HIS A 51 -11.29 4.88 -18.15
CA HIS A 51 -12.27 4.42 -17.17
C HIS A 51 -11.63 3.45 -16.17
N TYR A 52 -12.06 3.50 -14.92
CA TYR A 52 -11.80 2.43 -13.94
C TYR A 52 -12.66 1.22 -14.31
N THR A 53 -12.04 0.11 -14.70
CA THR A 53 -12.78 -1.08 -15.15
C THR A 53 -12.71 -2.20 -14.12
N LYS A 54 -13.86 -2.81 -13.84
CA LYS A 54 -13.97 -4.22 -13.44
C LYS A 54 -14.38 -4.98 -14.70
N ALA A 55 -13.49 -5.75 -15.28
CA ALA A 55 -13.84 -6.72 -16.31
C ALA A 55 -13.18 -8.05 -15.94
N ILE A 56 -13.70 -9.16 -16.45
CA ILE A 56 -13.24 -10.52 -16.16
C ILE A 56 -12.90 -11.10 -17.52
N ASP A 57 -11.62 -11.25 -17.86
CA ASP A 57 -11.17 -12.12 -18.95
C ASP A 57 -9.71 -12.57 -18.77
N LYS A 58 -9.38 -13.69 -19.40
CA LYS A 58 -8.25 -14.56 -19.02
C LYS A 58 -6.87 -14.05 -19.46
N ASP A 59 -6.80 -12.99 -20.26
CA ASP A 59 -5.57 -12.30 -20.71
C ASP A 59 -5.80 -10.78 -20.74
N TRP A 60 -4.76 -9.97 -20.44
CA TRP A 60 -4.84 -8.49 -20.52
C TRP A 60 -4.84 -8.03 -21.98
N GLU A 61 -5.75 -8.56 -22.80
CA GLU A 61 -5.86 -8.26 -24.24
C GLU A 61 -6.14 -6.78 -24.48
N ASP A 62 -6.85 -6.15 -23.55
CA ASP A 62 -7.19 -4.73 -23.61
C ASP A 62 -5.96 -3.81 -23.51
N ILE A 63 -4.82 -4.29 -22.98
CA ILE A 63 -3.58 -3.48 -22.97
C ILE A 63 -3.16 -3.10 -24.39
N ARG A 64 -3.41 -3.98 -25.37
CA ARG A 64 -3.01 -3.76 -26.78
C ARG A 64 -3.87 -2.69 -27.46
N LYS A 65 -5.04 -2.40 -26.89
CA LYS A 65 -6.00 -1.40 -27.39
C LYS A 65 -5.79 -0.04 -26.73
N MET A 66 -4.88 0.07 -25.75
CA MET A 66 -4.64 1.31 -25.03
C MET A 66 -3.88 2.32 -25.91
N PRO A 67 -4.22 3.63 -25.83
CA PRO A 67 -3.62 4.66 -26.67
C PRO A 67 -2.08 4.70 -26.64
N GLU A 68 -1.50 4.47 -25.46
CA GLU A 68 -0.04 4.55 -25.25
C GLU A 68 0.69 3.20 -25.41
N TYR A 69 0.00 2.13 -25.80
CA TYR A 69 0.62 0.82 -26.02
C TYR A 69 1.75 0.83 -27.09
N PRO A 70 1.62 1.55 -28.22
CA PRO A 70 2.71 1.63 -29.20
C PRO A 70 3.98 2.28 -28.64
N THR A 71 3.82 3.34 -27.84
CA THR A 71 4.91 4.03 -27.15
C THR A 71 5.58 3.09 -26.14
N LEU A 72 4.78 2.35 -25.36
CA LEU A 72 5.29 1.35 -24.42
C LEU A 72 6.19 0.31 -25.11
N GLN A 73 5.76 -0.25 -26.24
CA GLN A 73 6.55 -1.25 -26.99
C GLN A 73 7.85 -0.68 -27.56
N LYS A 74 7.85 0.60 -27.93
CA LYS A 74 9.01 1.29 -28.49
C LYS A 74 10.06 1.57 -27.42
N ASP A 75 9.62 2.10 -26.27
CA ASP A 75 10.51 2.66 -25.25
C ASP A 75 10.92 1.61 -24.21
N PHE A 76 10.10 0.58 -23.99
CA PHE A 76 10.34 -0.45 -22.98
C PHE A 76 10.58 -1.81 -23.63
N ARG A 77 11.82 -2.30 -23.52
CA ARG A 77 12.17 -3.66 -23.96
C ARG A 77 11.98 -4.64 -22.82
N ARG A 78 11.23 -5.72 -23.07
CA ARG A 78 11.00 -6.79 -22.08
C ARG A 78 12.30 -7.39 -21.54
N THR A 79 13.34 -7.47 -22.36
CA THR A 79 14.66 -8.01 -21.96
C THR A 79 15.33 -7.19 -20.86
N THR A 80 15.11 -5.87 -20.81
CA THR A 80 15.62 -4.98 -19.75
C THR A 80 15.13 -5.40 -18.37
N TYR A 81 13.91 -5.97 -18.30
CA TYR A 81 13.24 -6.37 -17.06
C TYR A 81 13.20 -7.88 -16.85
N ALA A 82 13.93 -8.67 -17.64
CA ALA A 82 13.91 -10.14 -17.56
C ALA A 82 14.26 -10.66 -16.16
N ASN A 83 15.08 -9.90 -15.42
CA ASN A 83 15.49 -10.23 -14.06
C ASN A 83 14.68 -9.51 -12.97
N SER A 84 13.68 -8.71 -13.33
CA SER A 84 12.84 -7.95 -12.41
C SER A 84 11.58 -8.74 -12.08
N SER A 85 11.35 -9.01 -10.80
CA SER A 85 10.08 -9.56 -10.33
C SER A 85 9.73 -8.99 -8.96
N LEU A 86 8.43 -8.94 -8.66
CA LEU A 86 7.96 -8.50 -7.36
C LEU A 86 8.49 -9.40 -6.23
N ILE A 87 8.64 -10.70 -6.49
CA ILE A 87 9.24 -11.67 -5.57
C ILE A 87 10.68 -11.27 -5.21
N LYS A 88 11.53 -11.00 -6.21
CA LYS A 88 12.93 -10.58 -5.97
C LYS A 88 13.01 -9.26 -5.21
N TYR A 89 12.11 -8.33 -5.49
CA TYR A 89 12.02 -7.07 -4.74
C TYR A 89 11.66 -7.32 -3.26
N MET A 90 10.63 -8.14 -3.01
CA MET A 90 10.21 -8.49 -1.65
C MET A 90 11.31 -9.23 -0.87
N GLU A 91 12.06 -10.11 -1.52
CA GLU A 91 13.20 -10.81 -0.93
C GLU A 91 14.33 -9.85 -0.56
N LYS A 92 14.69 -8.95 -1.48
CA LYS A 92 15.71 -7.91 -1.24
C LYS A 92 15.35 -7.04 -0.02
N HIS A 93 14.07 -6.74 0.17
CA HIS A 93 13.58 -5.90 1.26
C HIS A 93 13.07 -6.68 2.48
N LYS A 94 13.33 -7.99 2.56
CA LYS A 94 12.96 -8.86 3.69
C LYS A 94 11.47 -8.79 4.07
N VAL A 95 10.60 -8.68 3.07
CA VAL A 95 9.14 -8.73 3.28
C VAL A 95 8.77 -10.13 3.79
N LYS A 96 7.91 -10.18 4.81
CA LYS A 96 7.43 -11.42 5.44
C LYS A 96 6.89 -12.39 4.37
N PRO A 97 7.26 -13.68 4.39
CA PRO A 97 6.81 -14.67 3.42
C PRO A 97 5.29 -14.72 3.26
N ASP A 98 4.58 -14.67 4.38
CA ASP A 98 3.12 -14.82 4.44
C ASP A 98 2.39 -13.67 3.71
N SER A 99 2.96 -12.46 3.76
CA SER A 99 2.43 -11.30 3.04
C SER A 99 2.70 -11.32 1.53
N LYS A 100 3.66 -12.12 1.04
CA LYS A 100 4.07 -12.09 -0.37
C LYS A 100 2.91 -12.46 -1.31
N VAL A 101 2.19 -13.52 -0.96
CA VAL A 101 1.07 -14.02 -1.77
C VAL A 101 -0.06 -12.99 -1.83
N PHE A 102 -0.40 -12.41 -0.68
CA PHE A 102 -1.42 -11.36 -0.60
C PHE A 102 -1.03 -10.13 -1.42
N LEU A 103 0.22 -9.67 -1.32
CA LEU A 103 0.71 -8.52 -2.08
C LEU A 103 0.77 -8.79 -3.60
N LEU A 104 1.08 -10.01 -4.04
CA LEU A 104 1.01 -10.37 -5.47
C LEU A 104 -0.41 -10.20 -6.03
N LYS A 105 -1.44 -10.57 -5.26
CA LYS A 105 -2.84 -10.42 -5.64
C LYS A 105 -3.26 -8.94 -5.74
N LEU A 106 -2.83 -8.11 -4.78
CA LEU A 106 -3.11 -6.67 -4.76
C LEU A 106 -2.37 -5.92 -5.88
N LEU A 107 -1.11 -6.27 -6.13
CA LEU A 107 -0.23 -5.61 -7.11
C LEU A 107 -0.27 -6.30 -8.47
N THR A 108 -1.35 -7.03 -8.77
CA THR A 108 -1.55 -7.62 -10.09
C THR A 108 -1.71 -6.51 -11.13
N MET A 109 -0.89 -6.58 -12.18
CA MET A 109 -0.82 -5.57 -13.24
C MET A 109 -2.12 -5.47 -14.03
N ASP A 110 -2.69 -6.61 -14.39
CA ASP A 110 -3.97 -6.69 -15.08
C ASP A 110 -5.12 -6.33 -14.12
N PRO A 111 -5.84 -5.21 -14.34
CA PRO A 111 -6.90 -4.77 -13.42
C PRO A 111 -8.05 -5.78 -13.31
N THR A 112 -8.25 -6.63 -14.32
CA THR A 112 -9.31 -7.65 -14.34
C THR A 112 -9.06 -8.81 -13.39
N LYS A 113 -7.77 -9.11 -13.15
CA LYS A 113 -7.30 -10.18 -12.27
C LYS A 113 -6.92 -9.66 -10.88
N ARG A 114 -6.85 -8.35 -10.71
CA ARG A 114 -6.56 -7.70 -9.43
C ARG A 114 -7.70 -7.95 -8.45
N ILE A 115 -7.37 -8.39 -7.25
CA ILE A 115 -8.39 -8.69 -6.25
C ILE A 115 -9.16 -7.42 -5.84
N THR A 116 -10.42 -7.62 -5.49
CA THR A 116 -11.27 -6.55 -4.96
C THR A 116 -11.01 -6.33 -3.46
N SER A 117 -11.44 -5.19 -2.92
CA SER A 117 -11.35 -4.91 -1.49
C SER A 117 -12.08 -5.95 -0.63
N GLU A 118 -13.25 -6.41 -1.09
CA GLU A 118 -14.03 -7.46 -0.42
C GLU A 118 -13.27 -8.79 -0.38
N GLN A 119 -12.72 -9.22 -1.51
CA GLN A 119 -11.91 -10.44 -1.58
C GLN A 119 -10.62 -10.32 -0.76
N ALA A 120 -10.00 -9.14 -0.74
CA ALA A 120 -8.80 -8.87 0.05
C ALA A 120 -9.07 -9.02 1.55
N LEU A 121 -10.21 -8.51 2.05
CA LEU A 121 -10.59 -8.64 3.45
C LEU A 121 -10.85 -10.10 3.89
N GLN A 122 -11.17 -10.98 2.94
CA GLN A 122 -11.40 -12.41 3.19
C GLN A 122 -10.13 -13.27 3.00
N ASP A 123 -8.99 -12.66 2.66
CA ASP A 123 -7.75 -13.39 2.40
C ASP A 123 -7.21 -14.07 3.69
N PRO A 124 -6.64 -15.29 3.59
CA PRO A 124 -6.03 -15.98 4.74
C PRO A 124 -5.01 -15.13 5.50
N TYR A 125 -4.36 -14.18 4.85
CA TYR A 125 -3.42 -13.25 5.49
C TYR A 125 -4.01 -12.56 6.74
N PHE A 126 -5.31 -12.27 6.77
CA PHE A 126 -5.97 -11.64 7.92
C PHE A 126 -6.49 -12.63 8.96
N GLN A 127 -6.34 -13.93 8.71
CA GLN A 127 -6.73 -15.03 9.61
C GLN A 127 -5.50 -15.70 10.24
N GLU A 128 -4.32 -15.46 9.70
CA GLU A 128 -3.04 -15.89 10.27
C GLU A 128 -2.60 -14.97 11.41
N ASP A 129 -1.87 -15.52 12.38
CA ASP A 129 -1.36 -14.74 13.49
C ASP A 129 -0.24 -13.78 13.05
N PRO A 130 -0.22 -12.53 13.56
CA PRO A 130 -1.18 -11.95 14.50
C PRO A 130 -2.45 -11.45 13.80
N LEU A 131 -3.61 -11.72 14.41
CA LEU A 131 -4.89 -11.23 13.92
C LEU A 131 -4.98 -9.69 13.93
N PRO A 132 -5.75 -9.09 12.99
CA PRO A 132 -6.01 -7.66 13.00
C PRO A 132 -6.69 -7.19 14.28
N THR A 133 -6.26 -6.04 14.80
CA THR A 133 -6.83 -5.40 15.98
C THR A 133 -7.55 -4.11 15.61
N LEU A 134 -8.59 -3.75 16.39
CA LEU A 134 -9.29 -2.46 16.22
C LEU A 134 -8.38 -1.26 16.51
N ASP A 135 -7.46 -1.44 17.46
CA ASP A 135 -6.39 -0.52 17.75
C ASP A 135 -5.10 -1.05 17.11
N VAL A 136 -4.61 -0.40 16.06
CA VAL A 136 -3.40 -0.82 15.33
C VAL A 136 -2.13 -0.82 16.19
N PHE A 137 -2.15 -0.15 17.34
CA PHE A 137 -1.04 -0.18 18.28
C PHE A 137 -1.14 -1.34 19.28
N ALA A 138 -2.21 -2.12 19.25
CA ALA A 138 -2.46 -3.24 20.15
C ALA A 138 -2.27 -2.88 21.65
N GLY A 139 -2.66 -1.66 22.05
CA GLY A 139 -2.44 -1.15 23.41
C GLY A 139 -1.01 -0.72 23.74
N CYS A 140 -0.03 -1.00 22.88
CA CYS A 140 1.36 -0.55 23.06
C CYS A 140 1.46 0.97 23.02
N GLN A 141 2.51 1.52 23.66
CA GLN A 141 2.79 2.96 23.63
C GLN A 141 2.99 3.45 22.19
N ILE A 142 2.41 4.61 21.85
CA ILE A 142 2.55 5.21 20.52
C ILE A 142 3.90 5.92 20.45
N PRO A 143 4.85 5.47 19.62
CA PRO A 143 6.18 6.06 19.56
C PRO A 143 6.23 7.34 18.71
N TYR A 144 5.16 7.64 17.97
CA TYR A 144 5.11 8.74 17.02
C TYR A 144 4.79 10.07 17.71
N PRO A 145 5.53 11.16 17.42
CA PRO A 145 5.27 12.45 18.01
C PRO A 145 3.92 13.02 17.55
N LYS A 146 3.36 13.93 18.35
CA LYS A 146 2.17 14.69 17.96
C LYS A 146 2.56 15.65 16.83
N ARG A 147 1.63 15.87 15.89
CA ARG A 147 1.81 16.83 14.80
C ARG A 147 2.12 18.21 15.39
N GLU A 148 3.20 18.81 14.92
CA GLU A 148 3.59 20.18 15.27
C GLU A 148 2.72 21.18 14.49
N PHE A 149 2.54 22.37 15.07
CA PHE A 149 1.94 23.49 14.36
C PHE A 149 3.01 24.10 13.45
N LEU A 150 2.65 24.33 12.19
CA LEU A 150 3.49 25.12 11.29
C LEU A 150 3.23 26.59 11.61
N ASN A 151 4.26 27.32 12.01
CA ASN A 151 4.20 28.77 12.12
C ASN A 151 4.58 29.36 10.76
N GLU A 152 3.66 30.08 10.12
CA GLU A 152 3.85 30.62 8.76
C GLU A 152 4.92 31.73 8.70
N ASP A 153 5.35 32.27 9.85
CA ASP A 153 6.31 33.37 9.98
C ASP A 153 7.78 32.93 10.18
N GLU A 154 8.08 31.63 10.29
CA GLU A 154 9.49 31.17 10.35
C GLU A 154 10.05 30.84 8.95
N PRO A 155 11.21 31.41 8.55
CA PRO A 155 11.87 31.03 7.31
C PRO A 155 12.30 29.55 7.38
N GLU A 156 12.01 28.78 6.33
CA GLU A 156 12.41 27.36 6.22
C GLU A 156 13.93 27.19 6.40
N GLU A 157 14.38 26.87 7.63
CA GLU A 157 15.73 26.38 7.82
C GLU A 157 15.83 24.96 7.22
N LYS A 158 16.61 24.83 6.14
CA LYS A 158 17.10 23.55 5.64
C LYS A 158 18.06 22.93 6.66
N GLY A 159 17.50 22.30 7.68
CA GLY A 159 18.23 21.47 8.63
C GLY A 159 17.93 20.00 8.38
N ASP A 160 18.95 19.23 7.95
CA ASP A 160 18.93 17.77 8.03
C ASP A 160 18.78 17.35 9.50
N LYS A 161 17.54 17.22 9.99
CA LYS A 161 17.26 16.67 11.31
C LYS A 161 17.50 15.16 11.26
N VAL A 162 18.72 14.76 11.65
CA VAL A 162 19.08 13.39 11.96
C VAL A 162 18.13 12.89 13.05
N TYR A 163 17.17 12.04 12.68
CA TYR A 163 16.38 11.29 13.65
C TYR A 163 17.30 10.25 14.31
N SER A 164 17.88 10.59 15.46
CA SER A 164 18.49 9.58 16.33
C SER A 164 17.37 8.74 16.94
N ALA A 165 17.07 7.59 16.35
CA ALA A 165 16.27 6.57 17.00
C ALA A 165 17.03 6.11 18.25
N GLN A 166 16.56 6.54 19.43
CA GLN A 166 17.01 5.97 20.69
C GLN A 166 16.50 4.51 20.74
N TYR A 167 17.37 3.58 20.38
CA TYR A 167 17.20 2.17 20.71
C TYR A 167 17.33 2.02 22.23
N THR A 168 16.22 2.14 22.95
CA THR A 168 16.13 1.57 24.30
C THR A 168 15.99 0.06 24.14
N SER A 169 17.08 -0.65 24.40
CA SER A 169 17.12 -2.10 24.56
C SER A 169 16.08 -2.54 25.59
N HIS A 170 15.10 -3.34 25.17
CA HIS A 170 14.25 -4.06 26.11
C HIS A 170 15.04 -5.23 26.74
N PRO A 171 14.96 -5.45 28.06
CA PRO A 171 15.46 -6.66 28.69
C PRO A 171 14.55 -7.85 28.32
N GLU A 172 15.17 -9.00 28.03
CA GLU A 172 14.52 -10.29 27.84
C GLU A 172 13.68 -10.63 29.08
N SER A 173 12.38 -10.82 28.92
CA SER A 173 11.54 -11.37 29.98
C SER A 173 11.76 -12.88 30.07
N GLU A 174 12.32 -13.33 31.19
CA GLU A 174 12.46 -14.73 31.59
C GLU A 174 11.14 -15.50 31.43
N GLY A 175 11.18 -16.55 30.61
CA GLY A 175 10.12 -17.53 30.46
C GLY A 175 10.07 -18.49 31.64
N ASP A 176 8.94 -18.43 32.34
CA ASP A 176 8.36 -19.32 33.35
C ASP A 176 8.86 -20.79 33.29
N LYS A 177 9.69 -21.18 34.27
CA LYS A 177 9.95 -22.59 34.60
C LYS A 177 8.82 -23.08 35.50
N ARG A 178 7.84 -23.79 34.95
CA ARG A 178 6.94 -24.64 35.76
C ARG A 178 6.72 -26.01 35.13
N GLU A 179 7.04 -26.99 35.97
CA GLU A 179 6.41 -28.31 36.11
C GLU A 179 6.61 -29.37 35.02
N LEU A 180 7.61 -30.22 35.24
CA LEU A 180 7.49 -31.67 35.04
C LEU A 180 8.12 -32.38 36.24
N ARG A 181 7.28 -32.71 37.22
CA ARG A 181 7.52 -33.79 38.18
C ARG A 181 6.27 -34.67 38.29
N GLU A 182 6.52 -35.94 37.96
CA GLU A 182 5.94 -37.17 38.49
C GLU A 182 4.57 -37.66 37.98
N GLY A 183 4.59 -38.95 37.61
CA GLY A 183 3.52 -39.77 37.03
C GLY A 183 4.13 -40.96 36.30
#